data_AF-V2ZDF0-F1
#
_entry.id   AF-V2ZDF0-F1
#
_cell.length_a   1.000
_cell.length_b   1.000
_cell.length_c   1.000
_cell.angle_alpha   90.00
_cell.angle_beta   90.00
_cell.angle_gamma   90.00
#
_symmetry.space_group_name_H-M   'P 1'
#
loop_
_entity.id
_entity.type
_entity.pdbx_description
1 polymer ?
#
loop_
_entity_poly.entity_id
_entity_poly.type
_entity_poly.pdbx_seq_one_letter_code
_entity_poly.pdbx_strand_id
1 'polypeptide(L)'
;MKYYPIDEALARRAKTMISFSDYVEGSATAEYRRAVDEAARLAEQQKRKVDPIHHDRIDQLLDTYSRRLAENINQSNAITARVPSILIAGGSNFPVHKKEKQNQAANTNLAEWRQIQGLLDKIRGTGRGGISADDPEAVRKLKLKLAGLERDQEKMKAVNAHYRKHKTLDGCPQLAPDEAEKIQASMARDWRKDPKPYPSFHLTNNNAMIRQTKKRIEELSTKAETEYEGWAFEGGEVQMNRESNRLRVFFHEKPDRDTCSAMRHSGFKWAPSVGAWQRQLTDNAIYAAKHLDCLRPLSGERPAPEQAGSVQEPAQDAVVGWVFYIIADLKTWADNAAERSELEHFPSFEAAKARFDELRGEPYNSEAVEPGPDGQPPARLTLGIESADGMSAVDILHVRQGENYLVTDFTRSERLRDDPMVMDILSRVSREIGFERVRVWEQADGGRQLLSVVPFAEWDNPWFPSATPGRIAAQYCTLLHECYPLPTDDEIHSGQIAEIVKSLQKEGKRGADQMALAVAGFGATFSDNAAVQKQAEALMKELARYDAPGLDEARQRRLKHKKSPER
;
A
#
# COMPACT_ATOMS: atom_id res chain seq x y z
N MET A 1 -9.56 -34.12 -10.61
CA MET A 1 -9.94 -33.25 -11.75
C MET A 1 -11.43 -33.41 -12.03
N LYS A 2 -12.18 -32.32 -12.14
CA LYS A 2 -13.64 -32.34 -12.32
C LYS A 2 -14.03 -31.38 -13.44
N TYR A 3 -14.86 -31.84 -14.38
CA TYR A 3 -15.43 -31.00 -15.42
C TYR A 3 -16.82 -30.50 -15.01
N TYR A 4 -17.16 -29.31 -15.47
CA TYR A 4 -18.43 -28.65 -15.23
C TYR A 4 -19.18 -28.51 -16.57
N PRO A 5 -20.53 -28.52 -16.56
CA PRO A 5 -21.33 -28.54 -17.79
C PRO A 5 -21.24 -27.23 -18.57
N ILE A 6 -21.13 -27.35 -19.90
CA ILE A 6 -21.22 -26.23 -20.86
C ILE A 6 -22.56 -26.33 -21.57
N ASP A 7 -23.26 -25.20 -21.69
CA ASP A 7 -24.52 -25.11 -22.43
C ASP A 7 -24.24 -24.95 -23.93
N GLU A 8 -24.12 -26.08 -24.61
CA GLU A 8 -23.90 -26.16 -26.06
C GLU A 8 -25.04 -25.56 -26.88
N ALA A 9 -26.29 -25.67 -26.42
CA ALA A 9 -27.42 -25.07 -27.11
C ALA A 9 -27.34 -23.54 -27.08
N LEU A 10 -26.85 -22.97 -25.96
CA LEU A 10 -26.58 -21.55 -25.85
C LEU A 10 -25.36 -21.10 -26.65
N ALA A 11 -24.29 -21.90 -26.70
CA ALA A 11 -23.14 -21.65 -27.56
C ALA A 11 -23.53 -21.61 -29.05
N ARG A 12 -24.38 -22.55 -29.49
CA ARG A 12 -24.95 -22.57 -30.85
C ARG A 12 -25.74 -21.30 -31.15
N ARG A 13 -26.63 -20.89 -30.23
CA ARG A 13 -27.40 -19.64 -30.37
C ARG A 13 -26.51 -18.40 -30.39
N ALA A 14 -25.46 -18.35 -29.57
CA ALA A 14 -24.49 -17.27 -29.61
C ALA A 14 -23.80 -17.19 -30.98
N LYS A 15 -23.39 -18.34 -31.54
CA LYS A 15 -22.72 -18.42 -32.84
C LYS A 15 -23.60 -17.90 -33.98
N THR A 16 -24.87 -18.32 -34.04
CA THR A 16 -25.81 -17.85 -35.09
C THR A 16 -26.08 -16.35 -35.00
N MET A 17 -25.96 -15.77 -33.81
CA MET A 17 -26.15 -14.32 -33.61
C MET A 17 -24.96 -13.49 -34.10
N ILE A 18 -23.78 -14.07 -34.30
CA ILE A 18 -22.57 -13.30 -34.66
C ILE A 18 -21.91 -13.73 -35.96
N SER A 19 -22.26 -14.89 -36.52
CA SER A 19 -21.56 -15.50 -37.65
C SER A 19 -22.53 -16.22 -38.57
N PHE A 20 -22.26 -16.14 -39.88
CA PHE A 20 -22.96 -16.92 -40.91
C PHE A 20 -22.43 -18.36 -41.03
N SER A 21 -21.31 -18.69 -40.38
CA SER A 21 -20.79 -20.05 -40.41
C SER A 21 -21.53 -20.92 -39.40
N ASP A 22 -21.77 -22.18 -39.77
CA ASP A 22 -22.38 -23.14 -38.87
C ASP A 22 -21.56 -23.34 -37.60
N TYR A 23 -22.28 -23.63 -36.51
CA TYR A 23 -21.67 -24.02 -35.25
C TYR A 23 -21.23 -25.48 -35.32
N VAL A 24 -20.00 -25.75 -34.87
CA VAL A 24 -19.50 -27.13 -34.75
C VAL A 24 -19.94 -27.66 -33.39
N GLU A 25 -20.78 -28.70 -33.40
CA GLU A 25 -21.35 -29.27 -32.19
C GLU A 25 -20.26 -29.77 -31.23
N GLY A 26 -20.37 -29.40 -29.95
CA GLY A 26 -19.39 -29.78 -28.92
C GLY A 26 -18.11 -28.95 -28.91
N SER A 27 -17.97 -27.94 -29.79
CA SER A 27 -16.76 -27.14 -29.87
C SER A 27 -16.49 -26.31 -28.62
N ALA A 28 -17.52 -25.70 -28.00
CA ALA A 28 -17.38 -24.97 -26.75
C ALA A 28 -16.96 -25.87 -25.58
N THR A 29 -17.55 -27.07 -25.48
CA THR A 29 -17.17 -28.09 -24.50
C THR A 29 -15.74 -28.55 -24.72
N ALA A 30 -15.32 -28.76 -25.97
CA ALA A 30 -13.95 -29.16 -26.30
C ALA A 30 -12.93 -28.08 -25.94
N GLU A 31 -13.24 -26.81 -26.20
CA GLU A 31 -12.39 -25.67 -25.82
C GLU A 31 -12.25 -25.56 -24.30
N TYR A 32 -13.37 -25.62 -23.57
CA TYR A 32 -13.38 -25.66 -22.11
C TYR A 32 -12.52 -26.80 -21.57
N ARG A 33 -12.71 -28.03 -22.08
CA ARG A 33 -11.94 -29.20 -21.65
C ARG A 33 -10.45 -29.01 -21.89
N ARG A 34 -10.06 -28.49 -23.05
CA ARG A 34 -8.65 -28.20 -23.36
C ARG A 34 -8.02 -27.25 -22.35
N ALA A 35 -8.73 -26.17 -21.99
CA ALA A 35 -8.25 -25.20 -21.01
C ALA A 35 -8.13 -25.81 -19.60
N VAL A 36 -9.06 -26.68 -19.20
CA VAL A 36 -9.00 -27.41 -17.92
C VAL A 36 -7.88 -28.45 -17.91
N ASP A 37 -7.66 -29.17 -19.02
CA ASP A 37 -6.59 -30.15 -19.15
C ASP A 37 -5.21 -29.49 -19.06
N GLU A 38 -5.04 -28.31 -19.66
CA GLU A 38 -3.83 -27.52 -19.53
C GLU A 38 -3.61 -27.06 -18.08
N ALA A 39 -4.66 -26.56 -17.42
CA ALA A 39 -4.62 -26.20 -16.01
C ALA A 39 -4.29 -27.40 -15.10
N ALA A 40 -4.80 -28.59 -15.42
CA ALA A 40 -4.51 -29.82 -14.70
C ALA A 40 -3.05 -30.25 -14.88
N ARG A 41 -2.49 -30.16 -16.09
CA ARG A 41 -1.06 -30.40 -16.33
C ARG A 41 -0.19 -29.42 -15.54
N LEU A 42 -0.59 -28.16 -15.50
CA LEU A 42 0.09 -27.13 -14.72
C LEU A 42 0.07 -27.44 -13.21
N ALA A 43 -1.09 -27.83 -12.68
CA ALA A 43 -1.24 -28.27 -11.30
C ALA A 43 -0.30 -29.44 -10.97
N GLU A 44 -0.25 -30.46 -11.83
CA GLU A 44 0.59 -31.65 -11.61
C GLU A 44 2.09 -31.34 -11.70
N GLN A 45 2.48 -30.46 -12.63
CA GLN A 45 3.86 -29.95 -12.67
C GLN A 45 4.23 -29.20 -11.40
N GLN A 46 3.29 -28.45 -10.82
CA GLN A 46 3.55 -27.73 -9.59
C GLN A 46 3.62 -28.68 -8.39
N LYS A 47 2.71 -29.67 -8.26
CA LYS A 47 2.75 -30.69 -7.21
C LYS A 47 4.07 -31.46 -7.16
N ARG A 48 4.69 -31.73 -8.32
CA ARG A 48 6.03 -32.35 -8.39
C ARG A 48 7.16 -31.49 -7.80
N LYS A 49 6.96 -30.17 -7.74
CA LYS A 49 7.96 -29.20 -7.26
C LYS A 49 7.75 -28.80 -5.79
N VAL A 50 6.57 -29.08 -5.24
CA VAL A 50 6.19 -28.59 -3.91
C VAL A 50 5.84 -29.75 -3.00
N ASP A 51 5.95 -29.47 -1.70
CA ASP A 51 5.63 -30.40 -0.64
C ASP A 51 4.16 -30.89 -0.70
N PRO A 52 3.86 -32.15 -0.34
CA PRO A 52 2.51 -32.69 -0.26
C PRO A 52 1.49 -31.83 0.50
N ILE A 53 1.93 -31.05 1.50
CA ILE A 53 1.06 -30.13 2.27
C ILE A 53 0.32 -29.14 1.34
N HIS A 54 0.88 -28.80 0.18
CA HIS A 54 0.28 -27.87 -0.76
C HIS A 54 -0.62 -28.51 -1.82
N HIS A 55 -0.67 -29.84 -1.91
CA HIS A 55 -1.37 -30.54 -2.99
C HIS A 55 -2.88 -30.30 -2.94
N ASP A 56 -3.48 -30.41 -1.76
CA ASP A 56 -4.92 -30.14 -1.56
C ASP A 56 -5.28 -28.71 -1.97
N ARG A 57 -4.41 -27.74 -1.66
CA ARG A 57 -4.64 -26.34 -2.04
C ARG A 57 -4.58 -26.16 -3.55
N ILE A 58 -3.64 -26.81 -4.22
CA ILE A 58 -3.53 -26.81 -5.69
C ILE A 58 -4.78 -27.43 -6.31
N ASP A 59 -5.28 -28.54 -5.75
CA ASP A 59 -6.49 -29.21 -6.23
C ASP A 59 -7.75 -28.35 -6.07
N GLN A 60 -7.89 -27.67 -4.92
CA GLN A 60 -8.98 -26.71 -4.71
C GLN A 60 -8.94 -25.53 -5.70
N LEU A 61 -7.75 -25.03 -6.01
CA LEU A 61 -7.58 -23.95 -6.99
C LEU A 61 -7.95 -24.42 -8.41
N LEU A 62 -7.55 -25.64 -8.78
CA LEU A 62 -7.90 -26.25 -10.05
C LEU A 62 -9.41 -26.49 -10.19
N ASP A 63 -10.07 -26.98 -9.14
CA ASP A 63 -11.53 -27.14 -9.13
C ASP A 63 -12.24 -25.78 -9.26
N THR A 64 -11.78 -24.77 -8.51
CA THR A 64 -12.33 -23.41 -8.58
C THR A 64 -12.17 -22.81 -9.97
N TYR A 65 -11.01 -23.01 -10.61
CA TYR A 65 -10.76 -22.57 -11.99
C TYR A 65 -11.72 -23.25 -12.97
N SER A 66 -11.86 -24.57 -12.88
CA SER A 66 -12.72 -25.37 -13.77
C SER A 66 -14.19 -24.93 -13.68
N ARG A 67 -14.70 -24.75 -12.45
CA ARG A 67 -16.07 -24.29 -12.20
C ARG A 67 -16.33 -22.90 -12.75
N ARG A 68 -15.51 -21.92 -12.34
CA ARG A 68 -15.72 -20.52 -12.73
C ARG A 68 -15.52 -20.30 -14.22
N LEU A 69 -14.60 -21.03 -14.85
CA LEU A 69 -14.40 -20.96 -16.30
C LEU A 69 -15.65 -21.44 -17.06
N ALA A 70 -16.26 -22.56 -16.62
CA ALA A 70 -17.49 -23.04 -17.23
C ALA A 70 -18.65 -22.04 -17.08
N GLU A 71 -18.83 -21.49 -15.88
CA GLU A 71 -19.84 -20.45 -15.59
C GLU A 71 -19.62 -19.20 -16.48
N ASN A 72 -18.38 -18.74 -16.59
CA ASN A 72 -18.01 -17.57 -17.39
C ASN A 72 -18.18 -17.80 -18.91
N ILE A 73 -17.87 -18.99 -19.42
CA ILE A 73 -18.11 -19.36 -20.82
C ILE A 73 -19.62 -19.38 -21.12
N ASN A 74 -20.41 -20.02 -20.26
CA ASN A 74 -21.87 -20.05 -20.41
C ASN A 74 -22.46 -18.64 -20.36
N GLN A 75 -21.97 -17.79 -19.45
CA GLN A 75 -22.39 -16.39 -19.37
C GLN A 75 -21.96 -15.58 -20.58
N SER A 76 -20.76 -15.80 -21.12
CA SER A 76 -20.29 -15.18 -22.37
C SER A 76 -21.21 -15.53 -23.55
N ASN A 77 -21.59 -16.81 -23.67
CA ASN A 77 -22.54 -17.27 -24.67
C ASN A 77 -23.93 -16.64 -24.45
N ALA A 78 -24.41 -16.57 -23.20
CA ALA A 78 -25.66 -15.91 -22.85
C ALA A 78 -25.67 -14.44 -23.25
N ILE A 79 -24.58 -13.71 -22.98
CA ILE A 79 -24.42 -12.30 -23.35
C ILE A 79 -24.42 -12.16 -24.87
N THR A 80 -23.62 -12.96 -25.56
CA THR A 80 -23.47 -12.93 -27.03
C THR A 80 -24.79 -13.20 -27.75
N ALA A 81 -25.61 -14.11 -27.23
CA ALA A 81 -26.91 -14.45 -27.81
C ALA A 81 -27.98 -13.35 -27.67
N ARG A 82 -27.76 -12.28 -26.88
CA ARG A 82 -28.77 -11.23 -26.63
C ARG A 82 -29.06 -10.36 -27.85
N VAL A 83 -28.02 -10.00 -28.61
CA VAL A 83 -28.10 -9.01 -29.69
C VAL A 83 -27.29 -9.51 -30.89
N PRO A 84 -27.91 -9.62 -32.08
CA PRO A 84 -27.22 -10.07 -33.28
C PRO A 84 -26.14 -9.05 -33.69
N SER A 85 -25.10 -9.50 -34.40
CA SER A 85 -24.10 -8.59 -34.96
C SER A 85 -24.71 -7.75 -36.09
N ILE A 86 -24.06 -6.61 -36.40
CA ILE A 86 -24.50 -5.75 -37.50
C ILE A 86 -24.47 -6.47 -38.85
N LEU A 87 -23.58 -7.46 -39.01
CA LEU A 87 -23.52 -8.29 -40.21
C LEU A 87 -24.74 -9.22 -40.33
N ILE A 88 -25.29 -9.70 -39.21
CA ILE A 88 -26.47 -10.57 -39.18
C ILE A 88 -27.77 -9.77 -39.30
N ALA A 89 -27.88 -8.64 -38.60
CA ALA A 89 -29.10 -7.83 -38.59
C ALA A 89 -29.20 -6.85 -39.78
N GLY A 90 -28.08 -6.51 -40.42
CA GLY A 90 -27.97 -5.41 -41.38
C GLY A 90 -27.96 -4.04 -40.69
N GLY A 91 -27.31 -3.05 -41.33
CA GLY A 91 -27.11 -1.72 -40.75
C GLY A 91 -28.41 -0.99 -40.38
N SER A 92 -29.46 -1.16 -41.19
CA SER A 92 -30.74 -0.46 -41.00
C SER A 92 -31.59 -1.01 -39.84
N ASN A 93 -31.36 -2.25 -39.39
CA ASN A 93 -32.14 -2.90 -38.33
C ASN A 93 -31.32 -3.17 -37.05
N PHE A 94 -30.11 -2.60 -36.96
CA PHE A 94 -29.20 -2.89 -35.86
C PHE A 94 -29.56 -2.12 -34.58
N PRO A 95 -29.85 -2.81 -33.46
CA PRO A 95 -30.27 -2.15 -32.23
C PRO A 95 -29.07 -1.65 -31.41
N VAL A 96 -28.54 -0.48 -31.78
CA VAL A 96 -27.32 0.14 -31.21
C VAL A 96 -27.33 0.17 -29.67
N HIS A 97 -28.35 0.75 -29.04
CA HIS A 97 -28.40 0.84 -27.57
C HIS A 97 -28.45 -0.52 -26.85
N LYS A 98 -29.05 -1.53 -27.45
CA LYS A 98 -29.03 -2.90 -26.89
C LYS A 98 -27.64 -3.50 -27.04
N LYS A 99 -26.94 -3.23 -28.15
CA LYS A 99 -25.55 -3.64 -28.36
C LYS A 99 -24.60 -2.98 -27.36
N GLU A 100 -24.76 -1.69 -27.07
CA GLU A 100 -23.96 -0.99 -26.06
C GLU A 100 -24.05 -1.68 -24.69
N LYS A 101 -25.27 -2.02 -24.25
CA LYS A 101 -25.50 -2.78 -23.02
C LYS A 101 -24.90 -4.20 -23.07
N GLN A 102 -24.97 -4.87 -24.23
CA GLN A 102 -24.31 -6.15 -24.44
C GLN A 102 -22.79 -6.03 -24.31
N ASN A 103 -22.18 -4.97 -24.87
CA ASN A 103 -20.74 -4.72 -24.80
C ASN A 103 -20.30 -4.44 -23.34
N GLN A 104 -21.08 -3.68 -22.58
CA GLN A 104 -20.81 -3.46 -21.14
C GLN A 104 -20.86 -4.78 -20.35
N ALA A 105 -21.86 -5.63 -20.62
CA ALA A 105 -21.94 -6.95 -20.01
C ALA A 105 -20.75 -7.85 -20.42
N ALA A 106 -20.34 -7.80 -21.70
CA ALA A 106 -19.20 -8.55 -22.22
C ALA A 106 -17.88 -8.07 -21.57
N ASN A 107 -17.70 -6.76 -21.37
CA ASN A 107 -16.55 -6.19 -20.67
C ASN A 107 -16.48 -6.68 -19.22
N THR A 108 -17.62 -6.74 -18.54
CA THR A 108 -17.72 -7.27 -17.16
C THR A 108 -17.36 -8.76 -17.12
N ASN A 109 -17.89 -9.56 -18.06
CA ASN A 109 -17.58 -10.97 -18.18
C ASN A 109 -16.09 -11.22 -18.50
N LEU A 110 -15.49 -10.37 -19.34
CA LEU A 110 -14.06 -10.41 -19.66
C LEU A 110 -13.19 -10.05 -18.44
N ALA A 111 -13.61 -9.09 -17.62
CA ALA A 111 -12.92 -8.76 -16.38
C ALA A 111 -12.92 -9.95 -15.41
N GLU A 112 -14.04 -10.66 -15.29
CA GLU A 112 -14.10 -11.91 -14.52
C GLU A 112 -13.20 -13.00 -15.13
N TRP A 113 -13.22 -13.17 -16.45
CA TRP A 113 -12.34 -14.14 -17.13
C TRP A 113 -10.86 -13.88 -16.81
N ARG A 114 -10.41 -12.62 -16.76
CA ARG A 114 -9.05 -12.26 -16.33
C ARG A 114 -8.76 -12.68 -14.89
N GLN A 115 -9.73 -12.53 -13.98
CA GLN A 115 -9.59 -13.02 -12.60
C GLN A 115 -9.51 -14.55 -12.53
N ILE A 116 -10.25 -15.25 -13.37
CA ILE A 116 -10.20 -16.72 -13.49
C ILE A 116 -8.82 -17.16 -13.98
N GLN A 117 -8.26 -16.48 -14.99
CA GLN A 117 -6.88 -16.76 -15.44
C GLN A 117 -5.85 -16.53 -14.33
N GLY A 118 -6.05 -15.52 -13.47
CA GLY A 118 -5.21 -15.30 -12.28
C GLY A 118 -5.19 -16.48 -11.28
N LEU A 119 -6.14 -17.42 -11.35
CA LEU A 119 -6.07 -18.66 -10.56
C LEU A 119 -4.93 -19.58 -11.02
N LEU A 120 -4.58 -19.56 -12.31
CA LEU A 120 -3.43 -20.32 -12.83
C LEU A 120 -2.12 -19.78 -12.26
N ASP A 121 -1.99 -18.46 -12.10
CA ASP A 121 -0.84 -17.85 -11.46
C ASP A 121 -0.77 -18.19 -9.96
N LYS A 122 -1.92 -18.26 -9.28
CA LYS A 122 -1.98 -18.75 -7.89
C LYS A 122 -1.53 -20.21 -7.80
N ILE A 123 -1.90 -21.07 -8.74
CA ILE A 123 -1.39 -22.44 -8.81
C ILE A 123 0.13 -22.42 -8.97
N ARG A 124 0.67 -21.66 -9.93
CA ARG A 124 2.13 -21.53 -10.16
C ARG A 124 2.89 -21.03 -8.92
N GLY A 125 2.29 -20.12 -8.15
CA GLY A 125 2.91 -19.52 -6.98
C GLY A 125 2.78 -20.34 -5.69
N THR A 126 1.80 -21.26 -5.62
CA THR A 126 1.56 -22.07 -4.42
C THR A 126 2.79 -22.93 -4.11
N GLY A 127 3.30 -22.86 -2.88
CA GLY A 127 4.50 -23.61 -2.45
C GLY A 127 5.85 -23.08 -2.95
N ARG A 128 5.89 -21.91 -3.63
CA ARG A 128 7.15 -21.21 -3.98
C ARG A 128 7.56 -20.14 -2.96
N GLY A 129 6.73 -19.89 -1.96
CA GLY A 129 7.06 -18.97 -0.85
C GLY A 129 8.17 -19.53 0.04
N GLY A 130 8.70 -18.70 0.95
CA GLY A 130 9.59 -19.17 2.00
C GLY A 130 8.93 -20.22 2.90
N ILE A 131 9.74 -20.97 3.65
CA ILE A 131 9.25 -21.96 4.62
C ILE A 131 8.38 -21.23 5.65
N SER A 132 7.07 -21.53 5.66
CA SER A 132 6.10 -20.91 6.55
C SER A 132 6.38 -21.29 8.00
N ALA A 133 6.11 -20.38 8.93
CA ALA A 133 6.11 -20.71 10.36
C ALA A 133 4.94 -21.64 10.74
N ASP A 134 3.88 -21.64 9.94
CA ASP A 134 2.66 -22.44 10.17
C ASP A 134 2.83 -23.91 9.73
N ASP A 135 3.97 -24.27 9.12
CA ASP A 135 4.26 -25.65 8.71
C ASP A 135 4.77 -26.45 9.93
N PRO A 136 4.13 -27.57 10.32
CA PRO A 136 4.58 -28.42 11.42
C PRO A 136 6.03 -28.92 11.25
N GLU A 137 6.48 -29.06 10.00
CA GLU A 137 7.83 -29.47 9.67
C GLU A 137 8.78 -28.30 9.36
N ALA A 138 8.40 -27.06 9.65
CA ALA A 138 9.18 -25.86 9.33
C ALA A 138 10.62 -25.95 9.85
N VAL A 139 10.80 -26.38 11.11
CA VAL A 139 12.12 -26.54 11.73
C VAL A 139 12.93 -27.62 11.03
N ARG A 140 12.32 -28.76 10.68
CA ARG A 140 12.98 -29.87 9.95
C ARG A 140 13.46 -29.40 8.58
N LYS A 141 12.60 -28.69 7.83
CA LYS A 141 12.90 -28.15 6.50
C LYS A 141 13.98 -27.07 6.55
N LEU A 142 13.95 -26.19 7.55
CA LEU A 142 15.00 -25.20 7.76
C LEU A 142 16.34 -25.83 8.12
N LYS A 143 16.37 -26.89 8.94
CA LYS A 143 17.59 -27.66 9.24
C LYS A 143 18.17 -28.31 7.98
N LEU A 144 17.34 -28.89 7.11
CA LEU A 144 17.79 -29.44 5.81
C LEU A 144 18.36 -28.34 4.90
N LYS A 145 17.69 -27.19 4.82
CA LYS A 145 18.18 -26.02 4.07
C LYS A 145 19.51 -25.53 4.62
N LEU A 146 19.64 -25.43 5.94
CA LEU A 146 20.88 -25.02 6.60
C LEU A 146 22.03 -25.95 6.25
N ALA A 147 21.82 -27.27 6.32
CA ALA A 147 22.84 -28.26 5.95
C ALA A 147 23.24 -28.16 4.47
N GLY A 148 22.32 -27.78 3.58
CA GLY A 148 22.61 -27.50 2.17
C GLY A 148 23.50 -26.26 2.01
N LEU A 149 23.10 -25.15 2.63
CA LEU A 149 23.85 -23.89 2.58
C LEU A 149 25.27 -24.04 3.15
N GLU A 150 25.44 -24.82 4.23
CA GLU A 150 26.76 -25.12 4.83
C GLU A 150 27.62 -25.98 3.90
N ARG A 151 27.03 -27.00 3.25
CA ARG A 151 27.72 -27.80 2.21
C ARG A 151 28.17 -26.95 1.04
N ASP A 152 27.30 -26.07 0.55
CA ASP A 152 27.61 -25.16 -0.55
C ASP A 152 28.72 -24.17 -0.16
N GLN A 153 28.72 -23.70 1.08
CA GLN A 153 29.76 -22.82 1.60
C GLN A 153 31.12 -23.50 1.61
N GLU A 154 31.20 -24.73 2.11
CA GLU A 154 32.45 -25.50 2.14
C GLU A 154 32.90 -25.89 0.73
N LYS A 155 31.97 -26.26 -0.16
CA LYS A 155 32.26 -26.49 -1.59
C LYS A 155 32.88 -25.24 -2.23
N MET A 156 32.24 -24.07 -2.10
CA MET A 156 32.75 -22.82 -2.66
C MET A 156 34.13 -22.43 -2.12
N LYS A 157 34.36 -22.59 -0.81
CA LYS A 157 35.67 -22.34 -0.19
C LYS A 157 36.73 -23.30 -0.72
N ALA A 158 36.42 -24.59 -0.80
CA ALA A 158 37.34 -25.63 -1.25
C ALA A 158 37.73 -25.44 -2.72
N VAL A 159 36.75 -25.16 -3.60
CA VAL A 159 37.00 -24.86 -5.02
C VAL A 159 37.88 -23.62 -5.18
N ASN A 160 37.56 -22.53 -4.48
CA ASN A 160 38.38 -21.33 -4.53
C ASN A 160 39.79 -21.55 -3.96
N ALA A 161 39.94 -22.39 -2.93
CA ALA A 161 41.24 -22.76 -2.38
C ALA A 161 42.06 -23.61 -3.35
N HIS A 162 41.42 -24.57 -4.02
CA HIS A 162 42.03 -25.40 -5.06
C HIS A 162 42.53 -24.51 -6.21
N TYR A 163 41.66 -23.65 -6.73
CA TYR A 163 42.01 -22.75 -7.83
C TYR A 163 43.13 -21.78 -7.45
N ARG A 164 43.16 -21.28 -6.20
CA ARG A 164 44.28 -20.45 -5.71
C ARG A 164 45.63 -21.16 -5.75
N LYS A 165 45.67 -22.47 -5.48
CA LYS A 165 46.90 -23.28 -5.46
C LYS A 165 47.32 -23.77 -6.85
N HIS A 166 46.37 -24.25 -7.65
CA HIS A 166 46.65 -24.96 -8.90
C HIS A 166 46.39 -24.13 -10.16
N LYS A 167 45.71 -22.98 -10.04
CA LYS A 167 45.29 -22.12 -11.16
C LYS A 167 44.42 -22.83 -12.22
N THR A 168 43.91 -24.01 -11.90
CA THR A 168 43.00 -24.81 -12.70
C THR A 168 41.87 -25.37 -11.83
N LEU A 169 40.74 -25.68 -12.46
CA LEU A 169 39.62 -26.41 -11.87
C LEU A 169 39.71 -27.91 -12.12
N ASP A 170 40.63 -28.35 -12.98
CA ASP A 170 40.85 -29.76 -13.29
C ASP A 170 41.34 -30.53 -12.05
N GLY A 171 40.76 -31.71 -11.82
CA GLY A 171 41.04 -32.55 -10.65
C GLY A 171 40.49 -32.04 -9.31
N CYS A 172 39.62 -31.02 -9.28
CA CYS A 172 39.03 -30.52 -8.04
C CYS A 172 38.07 -31.56 -7.41
N PRO A 173 38.32 -32.09 -6.20
CA PRO A 173 37.52 -33.18 -5.62
C PRO A 173 36.06 -32.83 -5.35
N GLN A 174 35.74 -31.54 -5.19
CA GLN A 174 34.41 -31.06 -4.86
C GLN A 174 33.57 -30.69 -6.09
N LEU A 175 34.08 -30.88 -7.31
CA LEU A 175 33.38 -30.59 -8.56
C LEU A 175 33.29 -31.82 -9.45
N ALA A 176 32.12 -32.03 -10.03
CA ALA A 176 31.99 -32.94 -11.17
C ALA A 176 32.59 -32.28 -12.44
N PRO A 177 33.06 -33.06 -13.43
CA PRO A 177 33.68 -32.51 -14.64
C PRO A 177 32.79 -31.52 -15.40
N ASP A 178 31.48 -31.78 -15.46
CA ASP A 178 30.51 -30.91 -16.13
C ASP A 178 30.29 -29.58 -15.38
N GLU A 179 30.35 -29.60 -14.04
CA GLU A 179 30.26 -28.39 -13.22
C GLU A 179 31.53 -27.54 -13.36
N ALA A 180 32.70 -28.18 -13.40
CA ALA A 180 33.97 -27.50 -13.61
C ALA A 180 34.00 -26.77 -14.96
N GLU A 181 33.50 -27.41 -16.02
CA GLU A 181 33.41 -26.80 -17.36
C GLU A 181 32.47 -25.58 -17.36
N LYS A 182 31.31 -25.66 -16.71
CA LYS A 182 30.38 -24.52 -16.58
C LYS A 182 31.01 -23.34 -15.85
N ILE A 183 31.70 -23.59 -14.75
CA ILE A 183 32.37 -22.54 -13.97
C ILE A 183 33.51 -21.94 -14.80
N GLN A 184 34.30 -22.75 -15.49
CA GLN A 184 35.37 -22.29 -16.35
C GLN A 184 34.85 -21.44 -17.51
N ALA A 185 33.73 -21.84 -18.14
CA ALA A 185 33.06 -21.05 -19.17
C ALA A 185 32.53 -19.72 -18.64
N SER A 186 31.97 -19.70 -17.42
CA SER A 186 31.55 -18.47 -16.75
C SER A 186 32.73 -17.54 -16.46
N MET A 187 33.86 -18.10 -16.02
CA MET A 187 35.09 -17.33 -15.76
C MET A 187 35.67 -16.73 -17.04
N ALA A 188 35.63 -17.46 -18.16
CA ALA A 188 36.11 -16.97 -19.45
C ALA A 188 35.28 -15.79 -20.01
N ARG A 189 34.01 -15.68 -19.59
CA ARG A 189 33.11 -14.57 -19.94
C ARG A 189 33.21 -13.39 -18.98
N ASP A 190 33.90 -13.55 -17.85
CA ASP A 190 34.06 -12.49 -16.86
C ASP A 190 35.09 -11.46 -17.35
N TRP A 191 34.72 -10.18 -17.31
CA TRP A 191 35.56 -9.07 -17.76
C TRP A 191 36.67 -8.70 -16.77
N ARG A 192 36.64 -9.27 -15.55
CA ARG A 192 37.60 -8.96 -14.48
C ARG A 192 39.00 -9.52 -14.78
N LYS A 193 40.03 -8.78 -14.34
CA LYS A 193 41.45 -9.12 -14.55
C LYS A 193 41.90 -10.43 -13.90
N ASP A 194 41.26 -10.85 -12.80
CA ASP A 194 41.55 -12.11 -12.09
C ASP A 194 40.22 -12.76 -11.69
N PRO A 195 39.54 -13.45 -12.63
CA PRO A 195 38.26 -14.09 -12.37
C PRO A 195 38.46 -15.26 -11.41
N LYS A 196 37.55 -15.38 -10.43
CA LYS A 196 37.56 -16.45 -9.43
C LYS A 196 36.40 -17.40 -9.72
N PRO A 197 36.56 -18.72 -9.48
CA PRO A 197 35.48 -19.69 -9.68
C PRO A 197 34.19 -19.30 -8.97
N TYR A 198 34.31 -18.91 -7.69
CA TYR A 198 33.24 -18.31 -6.92
C TYR A 198 33.64 -16.92 -6.42
N PRO A 199 33.05 -15.84 -6.95
CA PRO A 199 33.28 -14.49 -6.45
C PRO A 199 32.96 -14.31 -4.96
N SER A 200 33.62 -13.34 -4.31
CA SER A 200 33.47 -13.08 -2.86
C SER A 200 32.04 -12.78 -2.40
N PHE A 201 31.24 -12.14 -3.25
CA PHE A 201 29.84 -11.83 -2.93
C PHE A 201 28.98 -13.10 -2.79
N HIS A 202 29.27 -14.18 -3.53
CA HIS A 202 28.54 -15.45 -3.38
C HIS A 202 28.74 -16.05 -1.98
N LEU A 203 29.98 -16.09 -1.49
CA LEU A 203 30.29 -16.58 -0.14
C LEU A 203 29.69 -15.69 0.95
N THR A 204 29.69 -14.38 0.74
CA THR A 204 29.14 -13.39 1.68
C THR A 204 27.62 -13.52 1.79
N ASN A 205 26.93 -13.61 0.64
CA ASN A 205 25.48 -13.78 0.58
C ASN A 205 25.07 -15.12 1.19
N ASN A 206 25.79 -16.21 0.86
CA ASN A 206 25.50 -17.53 1.44
C ASN A 206 25.72 -17.55 2.96
N ASN A 207 26.80 -16.94 3.47
CA ASN A 207 27.01 -16.78 4.92
C ASN A 207 25.88 -15.97 5.58
N ALA A 208 25.39 -14.91 4.94
CA ALA A 208 24.26 -14.15 5.45
C ALA A 208 22.99 -15.01 5.53
N MET A 209 22.71 -15.82 4.50
CA MET A 209 21.60 -16.78 4.48
C MET A 209 21.74 -17.86 5.56
N ILE A 210 22.95 -18.38 5.80
CA ILE A 210 23.25 -19.32 6.89
C ILE A 210 22.88 -18.71 8.24
N ARG A 211 23.37 -17.49 8.54
CA ARG A 211 23.08 -16.79 9.80
C ARG A 211 21.58 -16.55 9.99
N GLN A 212 20.90 -16.05 8.95
CA GLN A 212 19.45 -15.82 8.99
C GLN A 212 18.67 -17.12 9.20
N THR A 213 19.08 -18.21 8.54
CA THR A 213 18.42 -19.52 8.67
C THR A 213 18.62 -20.08 10.08
N LYS A 214 19.82 -19.95 10.67
CA LYS A 214 20.09 -20.35 12.07
C LYS A 214 19.21 -19.58 13.04
N LYS A 215 19.18 -18.24 12.93
CA LYS A 215 18.32 -17.37 13.74
C LYS A 215 16.85 -17.79 13.61
N ARG A 216 16.39 -18.10 12.40
CA ARG A 216 15.00 -18.52 12.17
C ARG A 216 14.68 -19.88 12.79
N ILE A 217 15.61 -20.84 12.78
CA ILE A 217 15.45 -22.13 13.44
C ILE A 217 15.32 -21.94 14.95
N GLU A 218 16.18 -21.10 15.53
CA GLU A 218 16.16 -20.76 16.95
C GLU A 218 14.83 -20.12 17.34
N GLU A 219 14.41 -19.06 16.64
CA GLU A 219 13.12 -18.38 16.85
C GLU A 219 11.93 -19.36 16.84
N LEU A 220 11.89 -20.28 15.88
CA LEU A 220 10.79 -21.26 15.77
C LEU A 220 10.87 -22.37 16.83
N SER A 221 12.09 -22.76 17.23
CA SER A 221 12.29 -23.78 18.27
C SER A 221 11.91 -23.21 19.65
N THR A 222 12.37 -22.00 19.98
CA THR A 222 11.98 -21.29 21.21
C THR A 222 10.46 -21.10 21.27
N LYS A 223 9.81 -20.74 20.15
CA LYS A 223 8.35 -20.62 20.09
C LYS A 223 7.61 -21.94 20.29
N ALA A 224 8.18 -23.06 19.85
CA ALA A 224 7.60 -24.38 20.08
C ALA A 224 7.71 -24.80 21.56
N GLU A 225 8.79 -24.40 22.23
CA GLU A 225 9.06 -24.68 23.65
C GLU A 225 8.33 -23.73 24.61
N THR A 226 8.01 -22.51 24.18
CA THR A 226 7.37 -21.53 25.08
C THR A 226 5.94 -21.96 25.39
N GLU A 227 5.72 -22.36 26.64
CA GLU A 227 4.39 -22.66 27.15
C GLU A 227 3.63 -21.38 27.48
N TYR A 228 2.78 -20.96 26.55
CA TYR A 228 1.74 -19.97 26.85
C TYR A 228 0.41 -20.67 27.08
N GLU A 229 -0.12 -20.55 28.29
CA GLU A 229 -1.49 -20.92 28.61
C GLU A 229 -2.44 -19.78 28.22
N GLY A 230 -3.66 -20.14 27.80
CA GLY A 230 -4.73 -19.17 27.59
C GLY A 230 -5.16 -18.51 28.91
N TRP A 231 -5.98 -17.47 28.84
CA TRP A 231 -6.53 -16.84 30.04
C TRP A 231 -8.03 -16.55 29.89
N ALA A 232 -8.74 -16.55 31.02
CA ALA A 232 -10.12 -16.14 31.10
C ALA A 232 -10.21 -14.62 31.35
N PHE A 233 -11.20 -13.97 30.75
CA PHE A 233 -11.50 -12.55 30.93
C PHE A 233 -13.00 -12.37 31.19
N GLU A 234 -13.41 -11.15 31.55
CA GLU A 234 -14.81 -10.85 31.78
C GLU A 234 -15.62 -10.96 30.47
N GLY A 235 -16.43 -12.01 30.36
CA GLY A 235 -17.25 -12.27 29.17
C GLY A 235 -16.67 -13.27 28.17
N GLY A 236 -15.58 -13.97 28.50
CA GLY A 236 -15.05 -15.01 27.61
C GLY A 236 -13.67 -15.58 27.99
N GLU A 237 -13.05 -16.23 27.01
CA GLU A 237 -11.71 -16.82 27.14
C GLU A 237 -10.83 -16.58 25.91
N VAL A 238 -9.54 -16.39 26.15
CA VAL A 238 -8.51 -16.34 25.12
C VAL A 238 -7.79 -17.69 25.09
N GLN A 239 -7.89 -18.40 23.97
CA GLN A 239 -7.20 -19.66 23.73
C GLN A 239 -6.07 -19.49 22.71
N MET A 240 -4.91 -20.05 23.01
CA MET A 240 -3.79 -20.13 22.05
C MET A 240 -3.80 -21.47 21.33
N ASN A 241 -4.18 -21.48 20.05
CA ASN A 241 -4.19 -22.69 19.24
C ASN A 241 -2.86 -22.82 18.48
N ARG A 242 -1.96 -23.66 19.01
CA ARG A 242 -0.62 -23.91 18.42
C ARG A 242 -0.71 -24.61 17.07
N GLU A 243 -1.62 -25.58 16.92
CA GLU A 243 -1.78 -26.35 15.68
C GLU A 243 -2.11 -25.48 14.46
N SER A 244 -2.92 -24.44 14.66
CA SER A 244 -3.29 -23.49 13.59
C SER A 244 -2.48 -22.19 13.62
N ASN A 245 -1.53 -22.04 14.56
CA ASN A 245 -0.79 -20.82 14.83
C ASN A 245 -1.72 -19.59 14.95
N ARG A 246 -2.77 -19.72 15.79
CA ARG A 246 -3.79 -18.68 16.02
C ARG A 246 -4.01 -18.39 17.49
N LEU A 247 -4.06 -17.10 17.83
CA LEU A 247 -4.64 -16.61 19.08
C LEU A 247 -6.15 -16.44 18.84
N ARG A 248 -6.98 -17.20 19.55
CA ARG A 248 -8.44 -17.21 19.42
C ARG A 248 -9.08 -16.61 20.68
N VAL A 249 -10.11 -15.82 20.48
CA VAL A 249 -10.87 -15.18 21.54
C VAL A 249 -12.32 -15.59 21.38
N PHE A 250 -12.83 -16.27 22.39
CA PHE A 250 -14.21 -16.73 22.49
C PHE A 250 -14.94 -15.82 23.46
N PHE A 251 -16.06 -15.23 23.02
CA PHE A 251 -16.97 -14.53 23.90
C PHE A 251 -18.16 -15.43 24.23
N HIS A 252 -18.66 -15.38 25.46
CA HIS A 252 -19.84 -16.15 25.87
C HIS A 252 -21.11 -15.69 25.15
N GLU A 253 -21.24 -14.38 24.96
CA GLU A 253 -22.32 -13.76 24.20
C GLU A 253 -21.75 -12.91 23.05
N LYS A 254 -22.60 -12.51 22.12
CA LYS A 254 -22.17 -11.67 20.99
C LYS A 254 -21.64 -10.34 21.55
N PRO A 255 -20.34 -10.00 21.35
CA PRO A 255 -19.79 -8.75 21.84
C PRO A 255 -20.51 -7.57 21.18
N ASP A 256 -20.62 -6.48 21.92
CA ASP A 256 -21.23 -5.24 21.43
C ASP A 256 -20.42 -4.63 20.26
N ARG A 257 -21.00 -3.60 19.65
CA ARG A 257 -20.42 -3.01 18.43
C ARG A 257 -19.04 -2.41 18.70
N ASP A 258 -18.82 -1.87 19.88
CA ASP A 258 -17.59 -1.17 20.26
C ASP A 258 -16.47 -2.18 20.54
N THR A 259 -16.76 -3.27 21.26
CA THR A 259 -15.84 -4.41 21.43
C THR A 259 -15.49 -5.05 20.09
N CYS A 260 -16.46 -5.24 19.19
CA CYS A 260 -16.20 -5.73 17.83
C CYS A 260 -15.26 -4.79 17.04
N SER A 261 -15.39 -3.47 17.25
CA SER A 261 -14.55 -2.47 16.60
C SER A 261 -13.12 -2.53 17.15
N ALA A 262 -12.95 -2.53 18.48
CA ALA A 262 -11.65 -2.65 19.15
C ALA A 262 -10.89 -3.90 18.69
N MET A 263 -11.57 -5.05 18.63
CA MET A 263 -11.00 -6.31 18.14
C MET A 263 -10.47 -6.18 16.70
N ARG A 264 -11.20 -5.52 15.80
CA ARG A 264 -10.74 -5.30 14.40
C ARG A 264 -9.51 -4.39 14.33
N HIS A 265 -9.49 -3.30 15.10
CA HIS A 265 -8.36 -2.36 15.13
C HIS A 265 -7.09 -3.02 15.70
N SER A 266 -7.23 -3.89 16.69
CA SER A 266 -6.11 -4.71 17.22
C SER A 266 -5.73 -5.89 16.32
N GLY A 267 -6.31 -5.98 15.12
CA GLY A 267 -5.94 -6.94 14.08
C GLY A 267 -6.59 -8.33 14.22
N PHE A 268 -7.59 -8.49 15.09
CA PHE A 268 -8.38 -9.72 15.17
C PHE A 268 -9.46 -9.75 14.08
N LYS A 269 -9.66 -10.92 13.49
CA LYS A 269 -10.70 -11.16 12.48
C LYS A 269 -11.69 -12.19 12.99
N TRP A 270 -12.98 -11.91 12.85
CA TRP A 270 -14.03 -12.88 13.14
C TRP A 270 -13.95 -14.06 12.17
N ALA A 271 -13.94 -15.29 12.70
CA ALA A 271 -13.93 -16.53 11.95
C ALA A 271 -15.24 -17.29 12.19
N PRO A 272 -16.25 -17.17 11.29
CA PRO A 272 -17.56 -17.80 11.46
C PRO A 272 -17.50 -19.32 11.59
N SER A 273 -16.53 -19.98 10.93
CA SER A 273 -16.37 -21.43 10.98
C SER A 273 -15.91 -21.96 12.34
N VAL A 274 -15.29 -21.10 13.15
CA VAL A 274 -14.77 -21.45 14.49
C VAL A 274 -15.63 -20.79 15.58
N GLY A 275 -16.37 -19.73 15.26
CA GLY A 275 -17.14 -18.96 16.23
C GLY A 275 -16.26 -18.09 17.14
N ALA A 276 -15.08 -17.68 16.67
CA ALA A 276 -14.10 -16.93 17.46
C ALA A 276 -13.51 -15.76 16.68
N TRP A 277 -13.06 -14.75 17.42
CA TRP A 277 -12.14 -13.77 16.88
C TRP A 277 -10.74 -14.33 16.89
N GLN A 278 -9.99 -14.18 15.79
CA GLN A 278 -8.65 -14.77 15.69
C GLN A 278 -7.64 -13.87 15.00
N ARG A 279 -6.39 -13.98 15.42
CA ARG A 279 -5.19 -13.38 14.80
C ARG A 279 -4.07 -14.42 14.76
N GLN A 280 -3.07 -14.24 13.89
CA GLN A 280 -1.86 -15.08 13.92
C GLN A 280 -1.18 -14.98 15.29
N LEU A 281 -0.83 -16.14 15.87
CA LEU A 281 -0.17 -16.21 17.16
C LEU A 281 1.25 -15.64 17.02
N THR A 282 1.44 -14.44 17.54
CA THR A 282 2.71 -13.71 17.60
C THR A 282 2.79 -13.00 18.95
N ASP A 283 3.98 -12.62 19.39
CA ASP A 283 4.15 -11.90 20.67
C ASP A 283 3.36 -10.59 20.67
N ASN A 284 3.27 -9.92 19.52
CA ASN A 284 2.42 -8.75 19.32
C ASN A 284 0.91 -9.06 19.44
N ALA A 285 0.46 -10.24 19.00
CA ALA A 285 -0.93 -10.64 19.18
C ALA A 285 -1.27 -10.89 20.65
N ILE A 286 -0.36 -11.50 21.40
CA ILE A 286 -0.50 -11.72 22.85
C ILE A 286 -0.49 -10.37 23.58
N TYR A 287 0.46 -9.50 23.23
CA TYR A 287 0.53 -8.14 23.76
C TYR A 287 -0.77 -7.36 23.50
N ALA A 288 -1.24 -7.34 22.25
CA ALA A 288 -2.46 -6.64 21.88
C ALA A 288 -3.69 -7.17 22.64
N ALA A 289 -3.82 -8.49 22.80
CA ALA A 289 -4.90 -9.07 23.58
C ALA A 289 -4.84 -8.71 25.07
N LYS A 290 -3.65 -8.69 25.68
CA LYS A 290 -3.50 -8.30 27.10
C LYS A 290 -3.79 -6.82 27.36
N HIS A 291 -3.64 -5.96 26.36
CA HIS A 291 -3.86 -4.51 26.46
C HIS A 291 -5.22 -4.06 25.94
N LEU A 292 -6.07 -4.99 25.49
CA LEU A 292 -7.47 -4.71 25.20
C LEU A 292 -8.27 -4.79 26.50
N ASP A 293 -8.94 -3.70 26.86
CA ASP A 293 -9.72 -3.61 28.10
C ASP A 293 -10.78 -4.71 28.21
N CYS A 294 -11.42 -5.04 27.09
CA CYS A 294 -12.43 -6.09 26.99
C CYS A 294 -11.87 -7.52 27.10
N LEU A 295 -10.55 -7.71 27.10
CA LEU A 295 -9.90 -9.04 27.18
C LEU A 295 -8.98 -9.17 28.40
N ARG A 296 -9.04 -8.23 29.35
CA ARG A 296 -8.17 -8.24 30.53
C ARG A 296 -8.41 -9.49 31.39
N PRO A 297 -7.35 -10.18 31.86
CA PRO A 297 -7.50 -11.37 32.68
C PRO A 297 -8.29 -11.12 33.99
N LEU A 298 -9.20 -12.04 34.34
CA LEU A 298 -9.90 -12.03 35.62
C LEU A 298 -8.97 -12.58 36.72
N SER A 299 -8.48 -11.69 37.59
CA SER A 299 -7.72 -11.95 38.83
C SER A 299 -6.22 -12.25 38.70
N GLY A 300 -5.40 -11.23 39.01
CA GLY A 300 -4.53 -11.26 40.19
C GLY A 300 -3.36 -12.25 40.28
N GLU A 301 -2.28 -12.00 39.53
CA GLU A 301 -0.92 -12.17 40.07
C GLU A 301 0.04 -11.22 39.32
N ARG A 302 0.44 -10.17 40.03
CA ARG A 302 1.61 -9.34 39.70
C ARG A 302 2.86 -10.14 40.09
N PRO A 303 3.91 -10.18 39.27
CA PRO A 303 5.24 -9.88 39.79
C PRO A 303 5.31 -8.34 39.97
N ALA A 304 5.40 -7.90 41.22
CA ALA A 304 5.49 -6.50 41.61
C ALA A 304 6.97 -5.99 41.48
N PRO A 305 7.28 -4.71 41.77
CA PRO A 305 7.33 -3.64 40.76
C PRO A 305 8.62 -2.78 40.85
N GLU A 306 9.01 -2.08 39.79
CA GLU A 306 9.89 -0.89 39.90
C GLU A 306 9.23 0.34 39.28
N GLN A 307 8.48 1.02 40.16
CA GLN A 307 8.40 2.47 40.37
C GLN A 307 8.62 3.41 39.16
N ALA A 308 7.54 4.04 38.69
CA ALA A 308 7.59 5.46 38.30
C ALA A 308 6.19 6.11 38.39
N GLY A 309 6.09 7.09 39.28
CA GLY A 309 5.33 8.33 39.15
C GLY A 309 3.92 8.30 38.58
N SER A 310 2.93 8.37 39.47
CA SER A 310 1.58 8.84 39.20
C SER A 310 1.54 10.24 38.56
N VAL A 311 0.78 10.42 37.48
CA VAL A 311 0.15 11.70 37.14
C VAL A 311 -1.29 11.44 36.69
N GLN A 312 -2.17 12.31 37.17
CA GLN A 312 -3.62 12.19 37.24
C GLN A 312 -4.31 12.26 35.88
N GLU A 313 -5.36 11.43 35.71
CA GLU A 313 -6.44 11.70 34.77
C GLU A 313 -7.14 13.03 35.12
N PRO A 314 -7.57 13.81 34.11
CA PRO A 314 -8.78 14.59 34.24
C PRO A 314 -9.86 14.08 33.28
N ALA A 315 -10.99 13.71 33.90
CA ALA A 315 -12.37 13.84 33.44
C ALA A 315 -12.61 13.89 31.91
N GLN A 316 -13.09 12.76 31.39
CA GLN A 316 -13.72 12.66 30.07
C GLN A 316 -15.10 13.35 30.11
N ASP A 317 -15.14 14.61 29.71
CA ASP A 317 -16.33 15.15 29.05
C ASP A 317 -16.26 14.73 27.58
N ALA A 318 -17.33 14.12 27.07
CA ALA A 318 -17.45 13.67 25.69
C ALA A 318 -17.35 14.87 24.72
N VAL A 319 -16.14 15.18 24.28
CA VAL A 319 -15.92 16.13 23.18
C VAL A 319 -16.25 15.40 21.88
N VAL A 320 -17.38 15.77 21.27
CA VAL A 320 -17.68 15.38 19.89
C VAL A 320 -16.68 16.13 18.99
N GLY A 321 -15.64 15.45 18.47
CA GLY A 321 -14.66 16.10 17.61
C GLY A 321 -13.35 15.35 17.36
N TRP A 322 -12.34 16.09 16.91
CA TRP A 322 -10.95 15.65 16.72
C TRP A 322 -10.07 16.24 17.81
N VAL A 323 -9.21 15.41 18.40
CA VAL A 323 -8.18 15.77 19.38
C VAL A 323 -6.84 15.84 18.65
N PHE A 324 -5.98 16.77 19.03
CA PHE A 324 -4.64 16.88 18.46
C PHE A 324 -3.67 16.02 19.26
N TYR A 325 -2.67 15.43 18.60
CA TYR A 325 -1.55 14.82 19.29
C TYR A 325 -0.22 15.32 18.75
N ILE A 326 0.79 15.35 19.63
CA ILE A 326 2.16 15.70 19.29
C ILE A 326 3.09 14.59 19.75
N ILE A 327 4.08 14.28 18.92
CA ILE A 327 5.21 13.43 19.30
C ILE A 327 6.46 14.29 19.17
N ALA A 328 7.11 14.59 20.30
CA ALA A 328 8.23 15.52 20.36
C ALA A 328 9.41 15.08 19.46
N ASP A 329 9.75 13.80 19.49
CA ASP A 329 10.70 13.19 18.56
C ASP A 329 10.26 11.77 18.14
N LEU A 330 9.66 11.68 16.96
CA LEU A 330 9.18 10.46 16.33
C LEU A 330 10.28 9.40 16.19
N LYS A 331 11.54 9.81 16.04
CA LYS A 331 12.66 8.86 16.00
C LYS A 331 12.78 8.08 17.31
N THR A 332 12.72 8.78 18.44
CA THR A 332 12.76 8.15 19.77
C THR A 332 11.50 7.34 20.06
N TRP A 333 10.36 7.72 19.46
CA TRP A 333 9.10 6.97 19.53
C TRP A 333 9.15 5.62 18.77
N ALA A 334 9.82 5.59 17.61
CA ALA A 334 9.84 4.45 16.69
C ALA A 334 10.97 3.43 16.96
N ASP A 335 12.10 3.85 17.53
CA ASP A 335 13.32 3.04 17.62
C ASP A 335 13.53 2.29 18.97
N ASN A 336 12.52 2.17 19.83
CA ASN A 336 12.65 1.60 21.19
C ASN A 336 13.81 2.25 21.99
N ALA A 337 13.97 3.57 21.90
CA ALA A 337 14.97 4.31 22.66
C ALA A 337 14.68 4.23 24.18
N ALA A 338 15.72 4.30 25.00
CA ALA A 338 15.60 4.22 26.47
C ALA A 338 14.74 5.35 27.07
N GLU A 339 14.74 6.52 26.43
CA GLU A 339 13.89 7.68 26.76
C GLU A 339 12.98 7.94 25.56
N ARG A 340 11.79 7.36 25.59
CA ARG A 340 10.81 7.44 24.49
C ARG A 340 10.01 8.73 24.62
N SER A 341 9.92 9.53 23.55
CA SER A 341 9.01 10.69 23.53
C SER A 341 7.58 10.26 23.84
N GLU A 342 6.84 11.01 24.65
CA GLU A 342 5.44 10.68 24.91
C GLU A 342 4.54 11.12 23.75
N LEU A 343 3.36 10.49 23.65
CA LEU A 343 2.29 10.94 22.77
C LEU A 343 1.43 11.93 23.55
N GLU A 344 1.64 13.21 23.32
CA GLU A 344 0.97 14.28 24.07
C GLU A 344 -0.36 14.65 23.38
N HIS A 345 -1.49 14.57 24.09
CA HIS A 345 -2.82 14.91 23.56
C HIS A 345 -3.28 16.32 23.96
N PHE A 346 -3.90 17.02 23.02
CA PHE A 346 -4.39 18.39 23.19
C PHE A 346 -5.84 18.53 22.71
N PRO A 347 -6.75 19.05 23.56
CA PRO A 347 -8.17 19.18 23.21
C PRO A 347 -8.46 20.34 22.25
N SER A 348 -7.48 21.20 21.93
CA SER A 348 -7.65 22.36 21.05
C SER A 348 -6.42 22.60 20.18
N PHE A 349 -6.65 23.24 19.03
CA PHE A 349 -5.58 23.60 18.09
C PHE A 349 -4.61 24.60 18.70
N GLU A 350 -5.09 25.56 19.50
CA GLU A 350 -4.30 26.61 20.13
C GLU A 350 -3.28 26.02 21.11
N ALA A 351 -3.70 25.04 21.92
CA ALA A 351 -2.82 24.35 22.85
C ALA A 351 -1.79 23.49 22.11
N ALA A 352 -2.23 22.75 21.09
CA ALA A 352 -1.33 21.95 20.25
C ALA A 352 -0.30 22.84 19.53
N LYS A 353 -0.72 23.96 18.94
CA LYS A 353 0.17 24.89 18.25
C LYS A 353 1.20 25.49 19.20
N ALA A 354 0.80 25.92 20.40
CA ALA A 354 1.73 26.46 21.38
C ALA A 354 2.83 25.45 21.75
N ARG A 355 2.43 24.20 22.00
CA ARG A 355 3.39 23.12 22.28
C ARG A 355 4.26 22.79 21.07
N PHE A 356 3.66 22.78 19.88
CA PHE A 356 4.39 22.56 18.64
C PHE A 356 5.46 23.63 18.43
N ASP A 357 5.13 24.91 18.61
CA ASP A 357 6.05 26.04 18.44
C ASP A 357 7.20 25.99 19.46
N GLU A 358 6.94 25.55 20.70
CA GLU A 358 7.97 25.31 21.72
C GLU A 358 8.97 24.25 21.25
N LEU A 359 8.46 23.08 20.85
CA LEU A 359 9.29 21.96 20.40
C LEU A 359 9.97 22.24 19.05
N ARG A 360 9.37 23.08 18.21
CA ARG A 360 9.86 23.36 16.85
C ARG A 360 11.27 23.96 16.83
N GLY A 361 11.63 24.68 17.90
CA GLY A 361 12.94 25.31 18.10
C GLY A 361 14.04 24.33 18.55
N GLU A 362 13.70 23.10 18.92
CA GLU A 362 14.67 22.13 19.41
C GLU A 362 15.75 21.79 18.36
N PRO A 363 17.05 21.73 18.73
CA PRO A 363 18.15 21.57 17.78
C PRO A 363 18.02 20.32 16.89
N TYR A 364 17.49 19.24 17.46
CA TYR A 364 17.39 17.96 16.78
C TYR A 364 16.43 17.98 15.58
N ASN A 365 15.49 18.93 15.53
CA ASN A 365 14.57 19.10 14.41
C ASN A 365 15.26 19.59 13.13
N SER A 366 16.42 20.24 13.27
CA SER A 366 17.20 20.80 12.16
C SER A 366 18.49 20.00 11.84
N GLU A 367 18.73 18.89 12.55
CA GLU A 367 19.92 18.06 12.35
C GLU A 367 19.96 17.46 10.94
N ALA A 368 21.08 17.67 10.24
CA ALA A 368 21.35 17.05 8.96
C ALA A 368 21.68 15.56 9.15
N VAL A 369 20.66 14.72 9.06
CA VAL A 369 20.78 13.25 9.12
C VAL A 369 20.69 12.66 7.71
N GLU A 370 21.47 11.61 7.44
CA GLU A 370 21.39 10.88 6.17
C GLU A 370 19.96 10.36 5.92
N PRO A 371 19.48 10.37 4.66
CA PRO A 371 18.16 9.86 4.33
C PRO A 371 17.99 8.38 4.67
N GLY A 372 16.79 8.00 5.12
CA GLY A 372 16.44 6.62 5.40
C GLY A 372 16.29 5.75 4.15
N PRO A 373 15.86 4.49 4.30
CA PRO A 373 15.61 3.57 3.18
C PRO A 373 14.56 4.07 2.17
N ASP A 374 13.70 5.01 2.59
CA ASP A 374 12.71 5.70 1.77
C ASP A 374 13.29 6.92 1.01
N GLY A 375 14.60 7.17 1.15
CA GLY A 375 15.30 8.28 0.51
C GLY A 375 14.98 9.65 1.12
N GLN A 376 14.33 9.69 2.30
CA GLN A 376 13.90 10.94 2.94
C GLN A 376 14.60 11.14 4.29
N PRO A 377 14.88 12.40 4.69
CA PRO A 377 15.37 12.67 6.03
C PRO A 377 14.36 12.20 7.08
N PRO A 378 14.78 11.64 8.22
CA PRO A 378 13.87 11.13 9.23
C PRO A 378 12.94 12.23 9.78
N ALA A 379 11.69 11.89 10.04
CA ALA A 379 10.77 12.76 10.79
C ALA A 379 11.22 12.83 12.25
N ARG A 380 11.25 14.05 12.78
CA ARG A 380 11.55 14.35 14.18
C ARG A 380 10.26 14.76 14.88
N LEU A 381 9.85 16.03 14.83
CA LEU A 381 8.58 16.47 15.43
C LEU A 381 7.37 16.10 14.56
N THR A 382 6.30 15.60 15.19
CA THR A 382 5.03 15.26 14.53
C THR A 382 3.86 15.99 15.17
N LEU A 383 2.94 16.48 14.34
CA LEU A 383 1.60 16.92 14.72
C LEU A 383 0.57 16.06 13.96
N GLY A 384 -0.38 15.50 14.69
CA GLY A 384 -1.45 14.68 14.14
C GLY A 384 -2.80 14.96 14.78
N ILE A 385 -3.82 14.31 14.25
CA ILE A 385 -5.19 14.36 14.76
C ILE A 385 -5.71 12.95 15.00
N GLU A 386 -6.47 12.80 16.07
CA GLU A 386 -7.13 11.57 16.47
C GLU A 386 -8.61 11.86 16.71
N SER A 387 -9.50 11.01 16.20
CA SER A 387 -10.93 11.16 16.42
C SER A 387 -11.24 10.88 17.89
N ALA A 388 -12.21 11.60 18.48
CA ALA A 388 -12.58 11.43 19.88
C ALA A 388 -13.07 10.00 20.24
N ASP A 389 -13.47 9.23 19.23
CA ASP A 389 -13.83 7.80 19.34
C ASP A 389 -12.63 6.83 19.21
N GLY A 390 -11.41 7.36 19.03
CA GLY A 390 -10.16 6.59 18.83
C GLY A 390 -10.11 5.76 17.54
N MET A 391 -11.11 5.88 16.64
CA MET A 391 -11.22 5.05 15.44
C MET A 391 -10.35 5.53 14.27
N SER A 392 -9.79 6.73 14.33
CA SER A 392 -9.00 7.31 13.25
C SER A 392 -7.93 8.23 13.83
N ALA A 393 -6.66 7.91 13.58
CA ALA A 393 -5.54 8.78 13.88
C ALA A 393 -4.72 8.96 12.60
N VAL A 394 -4.28 10.19 12.34
CA VAL A 394 -3.46 10.49 11.17
C VAL A 394 -2.47 11.61 11.47
N ASP A 395 -1.23 11.40 11.06
CA ASP A 395 -0.23 12.45 11.05
C ASP A 395 -0.59 13.47 9.97
N ILE A 396 -0.58 14.75 10.32
CA ILE A 396 -0.86 15.83 9.36
C ILE A 396 0.39 16.64 9.04
N LEU A 397 1.38 16.68 9.93
CA LEU A 397 2.62 17.43 9.75
C LEU A 397 3.81 16.67 10.34
N HIS A 398 4.89 16.57 9.57
CA HIS A 398 6.22 16.13 10.06
C HIS A 398 7.25 17.25 9.90
N VAL A 399 8.11 17.44 10.89
CA VAL A 399 9.31 18.27 10.75
C VAL A 399 10.48 17.38 10.37
N ARG A 400 11.15 17.71 9.26
CA ARG A 400 12.33 17.00 8.75
C ARG A 400 13.37 18.03 8.36
N GLN A 401 14.56 17.96 8.96
CA GLN A 401 15.68 18.89 8.70
C GLN A 401 15.26 20.37 8.71
N GLY A 402 14.38 20.74 9.65
CA GLY A 402 13.96 22.12 9.82
C GLY A 402 12.93 22.63 8.81
N GLU A 403 12.33 21.76 7.99
CA GLU A 403 11.20 22.08 7.11
C GLU A 403 9.94 21.32 7.57
N ASN A 404 8.76 21.94 7.46
CA ASN A 404 7.47 21.33 7.75
C ASN A 404 6.92 20.64 6.48
N TYR A 405 6.64 19.35 6.61
CA TYR A 405 6.12 18.50 5.55
C TYR A 405 4.66 18.19 5.83
N LEU A 406 3.78 18.50 4.87
CA LEU A 406 2.43 17.97 4.86
C LEU A 406 2.46 16.47 4.59
N VAL A 407 1.82 15.71 5.47
CA VAL A 407 1.61 14.27 5.31
C VAL A 407 0.24 14.05 4.65
N THR A 408 0.21 13.35 3.52
CA THR A 408 -1.01 13.18 2.71
C THR A 408 -1.81 11.92 3.06
N ASP A 409 -1.57 11.30 4.21
CA ASP A 409 -2.23 10.06 4.61
C ASP A 409 -3.75 10.22 4.76
N PHE A 410 -4.24 11.44 5.03
CA PHE A 410 -5.68 11.77 5.02
C PHE A 410 -6.34 11.51 3.65
N THR A 411 -5.59 11.57 2.54
CA THR A 411 -6.14 11.30 1.20
C THR A 411 -6.49 9.82 0.99
N ARG A 412 -5.93 8.91 1.80
CA ARG A 412 -6.10 7.46 1.68
C ARG A 412 -7.34 6.92 2.39
N SER A 413 -8.02 7.75 3.16
CA SER A 413 -9.26 7.41 3.87
C SER A 413 -10.38 8.33 3.39
N GLU A 414 -11.42 7.78 2.77
CA GLU A 414 -12.61 8.55 2.37
C GLU A 414 -13.25 9.25 3.57
N ARG A 415 -13.24 8.61 4.76
CA ARG A 415 -13.73 9.21 6.00
C ARG A 415 -12.96 10.48 6.38
N LEU A 416 -11.63 10.49 6.28
CA LEU A 416 -10.81 11.66 6.62
C LEU A 416 -10.89 12.73 5.53
N ARG A 417 -10.91 12.30 4.26
CA ARG A 417 -10.95 13.17 3.09
C ARG A 417 -12.26 13.94 2.98
N ASP A 418 -13.37 13.30 3.34
CA ASP A 418 -14.71 13.88 3.17
C ASP A 418 -15.25 14.52 4.47
N ASP A 419 -14.47 14.51 5.56
CA ASP A 419 -14.83 15.16 6.83
C ASP A 419 -14.54 16.68 6.79
N PRO A 420 -15.58 17.54 6.88
CA PRO A 420 -15.39 18.99 6.85
C PRO A 420 -14.54 19.53 8.00
N MET A 421 -14.55 18.89 9.17
CA MET A 421 -13.78 19.33 10.33
C MET A 421 -12.29 19.04 10.15
N VAL A 422 -11.93 17.89 9.56
CA VAL A 422 -10.55 17.58 9.18
C VAL A 422 -10.04 18.60 8.17
N MET A 423 -10.86 18.97 7.19
CA MET A 423 -10.49 19.99 6.20
C MET A 423 -10.32 21.38 6.82
N ASP A 424 -11.18 21.78 7.75
CA ASP A 424 -10.99 23.05 8.46
C ASP A 424 -9.67 23.06 9.28
N ILE A 425 -9.37 21.95 9.97
CA ILE A 425 -8.11 21.77 10.70
C ILE A 425 -6.90 21.89 9.76
N LEU A 426 -6.89 21.17 8.64
CA LEU A 426 -5.79 21.21 7.67
C LEU A 426 -5.61 22.62 7.07
N SER A 427 -6.72 23.31 6.77
CA SER A 427 -6.70 24.69 6.28
C SER A 427 -6.11 25.64 7.33
N ARG A 428 -6.49 25.46 8.59
CA ARG A 428 -6.01 26.26 9.72
C ARG A 428 -4.52 26.02 10.00
N VAL A 429 -4.07 24.77 10.04
CA VAL A 429 -2.65 24.39 10.17
C VAL A 429 -1.81 25.01 9.04
N SER A 430 -2.29 24.94 7.80
CA SER A 430 -1.61 25.55 6.66
C SER A 430 -1.46 27.07 6.77
N ARG A 431 -2.41 27.78 7.41
CA ARG A 431 -2.36 29.24 7.57
C ARG A 431 -1.51 29.67 8.76
N GLU A 432 -1.60 28.95 9.87
CA GLU A 432 -1.04 29.39 11.15
C GLU A 432 0.31 28.76 11.48
N ILE A 433 0.62 27.57 10.94
CA ILE A 433 1.91 26.88 11.10
C ILE A 433 2.67 26.89 9.77
N GLY A 434 1.99 26.56 8.67
CA GLY A 434 2.57 26.55 7.32
C GLY A 434 3.30 25.26 6.95
N PHE A 435 3.35 25.01 5.64
CA PHE A 435 4.03 23.86 5.03
C PHE A 435 5.00 24.34 3.96
N GLU A 436 6.22 23.82 3.98
CA GLU A 436 7.23 24.04 2.94
C GLU A 436 7.17 22.96 1.86
N ARG A 437 6.95 21.70 2.27
CA ARG A 437 6.93 20.54 1.38
C ARG A 437 5.71 19.66 1.61
N VAL A 438 5.40 18.81 0.65
CA VAL A 438 4.35 17.80 0.77
C VAL A 438 4.84 16.47 0.24
N ARG A 439 4.46 15.39 0.94
CA ARG A 439 4.78 14.01 0.55
C ARG A 439 3.62 13.48 -0.28
N VAL A 440 3.85 13.25 -1.57
CA VAL A 440 2.82 12.85 -2.55
C VAL A 440 3.06 11.41 -2.98
N TRP A 441 2.00 10.60 -2.99
CA TRP A 441 2.03 9.25 -3.54
C TRP A 441 1.77 9.30 -5.04
N GLU A 442 2.79 9.06 -5.86
CA GLU A 442 2.71 8.98 -7.31
C GLU A 442 2.54 7.52 -7.79
N GLN A 443 1.75 7.32 -8.85
CA GLN A 443 1.66 6.02 -9.52
C GLN A 443 2.88 5.87 -10.45
N ALA A 444 3.80 4.99 -10.11
CA ALA A 444 4.89 4.59 -11.00
C ALA A 444 4.45 3.48 -11.96
N ASP A 445 5.12 3.41 -13.09
CA ASP A 445 4.89 2.41 -14.13
C ASP A 445 4.87 0.98 -13.55
N GLY A 446 3.79 0.25 -13.83
CA GLY A 446 3.55 -1.09 -13.27
C GLY A 446 2.79 -1.13 -11.94
N GLY A 447 2.14 -0.04 -11.52
CA GLY A 447 1.24 -0.01 -10.37
C GLY A 447 1.94 0.03 -9.01
N ARG A 448 3.22 0.42 -8.98
CA ARG A 448 3.95 0.69 -7.73
C ARG A 448 3.71 2.14 -7.32
N GLN A 449 3.38 2.40 -6.07
CA GLN A 449 3.30 3.76 -5.55
C GLN A 449 4.70 4.23 -5.15
N LEU A 450 5.17 5.34 -5.74
CA LEU A 450 6.40 6.01 -5.34
C LEU A 450 6.04 7.21 -4.46
N LEU A 451 6.81 7.45 -3.41
CA LEU A 451 6.61 8.61 -2.55
C LEU A 451 7.54 9.74 -3.01
N SER A 452 6.97 10.76 -3.65
CA SER A 452 7.67 11.94 -4.15
C SER A 452 7.50 13.10 -3.16
N VAL A 453 8.48 14.02 -3.14
CA VAL A 453 8.46 15.22 -2.30
C VAL A 453 8.44 16.43 -3.21
N VAL A 454 7.39 17.22 -3.14
CA VAL A 454 7.24 18.45 -3.93
C VAL A 454 7.09 19.67 -3.02
N PRO A 455 7.47 20.89 -3.48
CA PRO A 455 7.17 22.11 -2.75
C PRO A 455 5.67 22.26 -2.54
N PHE A 456 5.23 22.59 -1.32
CA PHE A 456 3.79 22.69 -1.01
C PHE A 456 3.08 23.74 -1.89
N ALA A 457 3.78 24.81 -2.24
CA ALA A 457 3.26 25.86 -3.12
C ALA A 457 3.05 25.40 -4.58
N GLU A 458 3.78 24.37 -5.02
CA GLU A 458 3.73 23.80 -6.38
C GLU A 458 2.81 22.58 -6.46
N TRP A 459 2.26 22.12 -5.34
CA TRP A 459 1.43 20.94 -5.30
C TRP A 459 0.09 21.17 -5.99
N ASP A 460 -0.09 20.53 -7.14
CA ASP A 460 -1.39 20.30 -7.75
C ASP A 460 -2.12 19.25 -6.91
N ASN A 461 -3.12 19.69 -6.15
CA ASN A 461 -3.94 18.74 -5.43
C ASN A 461 -5.44 19.07 -5.43
N PRO A 462 -6.28 18.05 -5.69
CA PRO A 462 -7.73 18.23 -5.75
C PRO A 462 -8.40 18.28 -4.37
N TRP A 463 -7.81 17.71 -3.32
CA TRP A 463 -8.53 17.40 -2.06
C TRP A 463 -8.20 18.32 -0.86
N PHE A 464 -7.19 19.17 -0.96
CA PHE A 464 -6.67 19.95 0.19
C PHE A 464 -7.24 21.36 0.20
N PRO A 465 -7.69 21.89 1.35
CA PRO A 465 -8.57 23.06 1.44
C PRO A 465 -7.84 24.42 1.39
N SER A 466 -6.65 24.49 0.78
CA SER A 466 -5.92 25.75 0.60
C SER A 466 -5.79 26.12 -0.87
N ALA A 467 -5.98 27.41 -1.18
CA ALA A 467 -5.74 27.98 -2.50
C ALA A 467 -4.22 28.12 -2.75
N THR A 468 -3.50 27.01 -2.93
CA THR A 468 -2.08 27.04 -3.30
C THR A 468 -1.92 27.49 -4.76
N PRO A 469 -0.79 28.13 -5.11
CA PRO A 469 -0.48 28.43 -6.51
C PRO A 469 -0.57 27.20 -7.42
N GLY A 470 -0.11 26.02 -6.97
CA GLY A 470 -0.17 24.76 -7.71
C GLY A 470 -1.60 24.31 -8.03
N ARG A 471 -2.49 24.34 -7.03
CA ARG A 471 -3.92 24.02 -7.21
C ARG A 471 -4.62 25.00 -8.14
N ILE A 472 -4.36 26.31 -7.98
CA ILE A 472 -4.90 27.35 -8.86
C ILE A 472 -4.42 27.12 -10.31
N ALA A 473 -3.12 26.84 -10.50
CA ALA A 473 -2.53 26.59 -11.80
C ALA A 473 -3.14 25.35 -12.48
N ALA A 474 -3.31 24.25 -11.75
CA ALA A 474 -3.91 23.03 -12.29
C ALA A 474 -5.39 23.19 -12.66
N GLN A 475 -6.17 23.88 -11.81
CA GLN A 475 -7.56 24.20 -12.12
C GLN A 475 -7.67 25.13 -13.34
N TYR A 476 -6.74 26.07 -13.49
CA TYR A 476 -6.66 26.95 -14.65
C TYR A 476 -6.28 26.20 -15.93
N CYS A 477 -5.30 25.29 -15.89
CA CYS A 477 -4.97 24.41 -17.01
C CYS A 477 -6.14 23.48 -17.39
N THR A 478 -6.86 22.94 -16.41
CA THR A 478 -8.09 22.16 -16.63
C THR A 478 -9.14 23.01 -17.34
N LEU A 479 -9.39 24.24 -16.86
CA LEU A 479 -10.33 25.18 -17.49
C LEU A 479 -9.92 25.50 -18.93
N LEU A 480 -8.63 25.72 -19.20
CA LEU A 480 -8.11 25.96 -20.54
C LEU A 480 -8.35 24.77 -21.47
N HIS A 481 -8.19 23.53 -20.99
CA HIS A 481 -8.46 22.33 -21.78
C HIS A 481 -9.95 22.16 -22.12
N GLU A 482 -10.85 22.49 -21.17
CA GLU A 482 -12.30 22.49 -21.40
C GLU A 482 -12.73 23.58 -22.40
N CYS A 483 -12.07 24.74 -22.38
CA CYS A 483 -12.28 25.81 -23.37
C CYS A 483 -11.68 25.46 -24.74
N TYR A 484 -10.52 24.79 -24.75
CA TYR A 484 -9.71 24.48 -25.93
C TYR A 484 -9.12 23.07 -25.79
N PRO A 485 -9.81 22.03 -26.31
CA PRO A 485 -9.34 20.65 -26.22
C PRO A 485 -8.13 20.43 -27.15
N LEU A 486 -6.94 20.76 -26.65
CA LEU A 486 -5.65 20.52 -27.28
C LEU A 486 -5.08 19.18 -26.82
N PRO A 487 -4.28 18.47 -27.64
CA PRO A 487 -3.62 17.24 -27.23
C PRO A 487 -2.68 17.50 -26.04
N THR A 488 -2.94 16.83 -24.92
CA THR A 488 -2.17 16.93 -23.68
C THR A 488 -1.01 15.94 -23.69
N ASP A 489 0.21 16.47 -23.74
CA ASP A 489 1.43 15.74 -23.37
C ASP A 489 1.71 16.04 -21.87
N ASP A 490 1.95 15.01 -21.07
CA ASP A 490 2.15 15.13 -19.61
C ASP A 490 3.36 16.01 -19.26
N GLU A 491 4.41 16.04 -20.10
CA GLU A 491 5.57 16.93 -19.91
C GLU A 491 5.21 18.40 -20.17
N ILE A 492 4.38 18.67 -21.18
CA ILE A 492 3.92 20.02 -21.53
C ILE A 492 2.96 20.55 -20.46
N HIS A 493 2.07 19.69 -19.96
CA HIS A 493 1.12 20.05 -18.91
C HIS A 493 1.82 20.42 -17.60
N SER A 494 2.81 19.62 -17.20
CA SER A 494 3.64 19.89 -16.01
C SER A 494 4.44 21.20 -16.15
N GLY A 495 4.97 21.49 -17.35
CA GLY A 495 5.67 22.74 -17.64
C GLY A 495 4.78 23.98 -17.55
N GLN A 496 3.53 23.90 -18.04
CA GLN A 496 2.55 24.98 -17.97
C GLN A 496 2.15 25.31 -16.53
N ILE A 497 1.90 24.28 -15.71
CA ILE A 497 1.58 24.45 -14.28
C ILE A 497 2.72 25.19 -13.57
N ALA A 498 3.98 24.78 -13.80
CA ALA A 498 5.15 25.42 -13.18
C ALA A 498 5.31 26.90 -13.55
N GLU A 499 5.03 27.28 -14.81
CA GLU A 499 5.10 28.68 -15.26
C GLU A 499 4.01 29.56 -14.62
N ILE A 500 2.80 29.03 -14.50
CA ILE A 500 1.68 29.72 -13.85
C ILE A 500 1.96 29.88 -12.35
N VAL A 501 2.46 28.84 -11.68
CA VAL A 501 2.86 28.90 -10.27
C VAL A 501 3.90 30.00 -10.05
N LYS A 502 4.94 30.04 -10.87
CA LYS A 502 6.00 31.05 -10.79
C LYS A 502 5.46 32.48 -10.95
N SER A 503 4.48 32.65 -11.84
CA SER A 503 3.84 33.94 -12.09
C SER A 503 2.98 34.39 -10.90
N LEU A 504 2.16 33.48 -10.36
CA LEU A 504 1.34 33.73 -9.16
C LEU A 504 2.18 34.01 -7.90
N GLN A 505 3.31 33.34 -7.73
CA GLN A 505 4.24 33.60 -6.63
C GLN A 505 4.95 34.96 -6.79
N LYS A 506 5.29 35.34 -8.02
CA LYS A 506 5.94 36.62 -8.31
C LYS A 506 4.99 37.80 -8.08
N GLU A 507 3.77 37.69 -8.56
CA GLU A 507 2.80 38.79 -8.58
C GLU A 507 1.87 38.81 -7.37
N GLY A 508 1.77 37.70 -6.63
CA GLY A 508 0.93 37.57 -5.44
C GLY A 508 -0.54 37.84 -5.74
N LYS A 509 -1.24 38.52 -4.83
CA LYS A 509 -2.65 38.92 -4.98
C LYS A 509 -2.96 39.58 -6.32
N ARG A 510 -2.08 40.47 -6.79
CA ARG A 510 -2.25 41.17 -8.07
C ARG A 510 -2.33 40.19 -9.25
N GLY A 511 -1.51 39.15 -9.25
CA GLY A 511 -1.53 38.11 -10.28
C GLY A 511 -2.80 37.26 -10.21
N ALA A 512 -3.27 36.94 -9.00
CA ALA A 512 -4.53 36.24 -8.81
C ALA A 512 -5.75 37.07 -9.28
N ASP A 513 -5.77 38.38 -9.01
CA ASP A 513 -6.81 39.29 -9.49
C ASP A 513 -6.83 39.38 -11.03
N GLN A 514 -5.66 39.44 -11.66
CA GLN A 514 -5.54 39.42 -13.13
C GLN A 514 -6.03 38.10 -13.73
N MET A 515 -5.67 36.97 -13.10
CA MET A 515 -6.14 35.66 -13.51
C MET A 515 -7.66 35.53 -13.35
N ALA A 516 -8.24 36.10 -12.27
CA ALA A 516 -9.68 36.08 -12.05
C ALA A 516 -10.45 36.81 -13.18
N LEU A 517 -9.90 37.91 -13.69
CA LEU A 517 -10.45 38.61 -14.87
C LEU A 517 -10.41 37.72 -16.13
N ALA A 518 -9.32 36.99 -16.35
CA ALA A 518 -9.22 36.06 -17.48
C ALA A 518 -10.22 34.90 -17.35
N VAL A 519 -10.35 34.31 -16.16
CA VAL A 519 -11.32 33.24 -15.86
C VAL A 519 -12.76 33.72 -16.07
N ALA A 520 -13.09 34.93 -15.62
CA ALA A 520 -14.40 35.55 -15.88
C ALA A 520 -14.65 35.74 -17.39
N GLY A 521 -13.62 36.11 -18.16
CA GLY A 521 -13.66 36.20 -19.61
C GLY A 521 -13.95 34.86 -20.30
N PHE A 522 -13.33 33.77 -19.85
CA PHE A 522 -13.63 32.42 -20.34
C PHE A 522 -15.06 32.00 -20.02
N GLY A 523 -15.52 32.24 -18.79
CA GLY A 523 -16.92 32.00 -18.41
C GLY A 523 -17.90 32.77 -19.30
N ALA A 524 -17.64 34.04 -19.59
CA ALA A 524 -18.52 34.82 -20.48
C ALA A 524 -18.50 34.31 -21.93
N THR A 525 -17.32 33.92 -22.43
CA THR A 525 -17.12 33.48 -23.82
C THR A 525 -17.74 32.10 -24.09
N PHE A 526 -17.67 31.19 -23.11
CA PHE A 526 -18.19 29.83 -23.19
C PHE A 526 -19.42 29.65 -22.29
N SER A 527 -20.37 30.60 -22.38
CA SER A 527 -21.58 30.64 -21.55
C SER A 527 -22.50 29.41 -21.72
N ASP A 528 -22.50 28.79 -22.90
CA ASP A 528 -23.28 27.59 -23.19
C ASP A 528 -22.64 26.28 -22.70
N ASN A 529 -21.38 26.31 -22.23
CA ASN A 529 -20.69 25.14 -21.73
C ASN A 529 -20.79 25.04 -20.20
N ALA A 530 -21.68 24.17 -19.72
CA ALA A 530 -21.92 23.97 -18.29
C ALA A 530 -20.69 23.50 -17.49
N ALA A 531 -19.76 22.76 -18.12
CA ALA A 531 -18.53 22.34 -17.46
C ALA A 531 -17.59 23.53 -17.25
N VAL A 532 -17.43 24.38 -18.28
CA VAL A 532 -16.64 25.61 -18.20
C VAL A 532 -17.23 26.58 -17.18
N GLN A 533 -18.56 26.75 -17.13
CA GLN A 533 -19.20 27.60 -16.11
C GLN A 533 -18.89 27.13 -14.69
N LYS A 534 -19.11 25.84 -14.43
CA LYS A 534 -18.87 25.24 -13.11
C LYS A 534 -17.40 25.39 -12.69
N GLN A 535 -16.47 25.16 -13.60
CA GLN A 535 -15.04 25.23 -13.33
C GLN A 535 -14.56 26.68 -13.14
N ALA A 536 -15.06 27.63 -13.94
CA ALA A 536 -14.76 29.05 -13.80
C ALA A 536 -15.27 29.62 -12.47
N GLU A 537 -16.50 29.27 -12.06
CA GLU A 537 -17.06 29.68 -10.77
C GLU A 537 -16.26 29.13 -9.57
N ALA A 538 -15.82 27.88 -9.63
CA ALA A 538 -15.00 27.27 -8.58
C ALA A 538 -13.63 27.96 -8.48
N LEU A 539 -12.96 28.17 -9.61
CA LEU A 539 -11.64 28.81 -9.67
C LEU A 539 -11.68 30.27 -9.23
N MET A 540 -12.73 31.03 -9.58
CA MET A 540 -12.91 32.41 -9.09
C MET A 540 -13.03 32.47 -7.56
N LYS A 541 -13.71 31.50 -6.92
CA LYS A 541 -13.80 31.43 -5.45
C LYS A 541 -12.44 31.14 -4.81
N GLU A 542 -11.60 30.32 -5.44
CA GLU A 542 -10.25 30.03 -4.95
C GLU A 542 -9.31 31.23 -5.13
N LEU A 543 -9.34 31.88 -6.30
CA LEU A 543 -8.56 33.09 -6.59
C LEU A 543 -8.91 34.24 -5.62
N ALA A 544 -10.19 34.41 -5.27
CA ALA A 544 -10.61 35.42 -4.29
C ALA A 544 -10.08 35.16 -2.86
N ARG A 545 -9.76 33.91 -2.53
CA ARG A 545 -9.17 33.50 -1.24
C ARG A 545 -7.65 33.60 -1.22
N TYR A 546 -6.99 33.78 -2.37
CA TYR A 546 -5.55 33.92 -2.46
C TYR A 546 -5.11 35.32 -2.02
N ASP A 547 -4.30 35.39 -0.96
CA ASP A 547 -3.86 36.67 -0.36
C ASP A 547 -2.34 36.75 -0.14
N ALA A 548 -1.57 35.91 -0.85
CA ALA A 548 -0.12 35.89 -0.70
C ALA A 548 0.53 37.16 -1.28
N PRO A 549 1.50 37.77 -0.58
CA PRO A 549 2.23 38.92 -1.09
C PRO A 549 3.15 38.50 -2.25
N GLY A 550 3.23 39.31 -3.31
CA GLY A 550 4.16 39.06 -4.40
C GLY A 550 5.61 39.16 -3.95
N LEU A 551 6.54 38.47 -4.62
CA LEU A 551 7.98 38.47 -4.31
C LEU A 551 8.57 39.90 -4.22
N ASP A 552 8.07 40.83 -5.04
CA ASP A 552 8.50 42.23 -5.03
C ASP A 552 7.98 43.00 -3.80
N GLU A 553 6.76 42.73 -3.35
CA GLU A 553 6.19 43.31 -2.13
C GLU A 553 6.81 42.73 -0.86
N ALA A 554 7.09 41.42 -0.85
CA ALA A 554 7.74 40.72 0.25
C ALA A 554 9.19 41.22 0.47
N ARG A 555 9.94 41.49 -0.62
CA ARG A 555 11.26 42.13 -0.55
C ARG A 555 11.19 43.55 0.01
N GLN A 556 10.20 44.35 -0.41
CA GLN A 556 10.01 45.71 0.14
C GLN A 556 9.59 45.70 1.62
N ARG A 557 8.74 44.78 2.06
CA ARG A 557 8.35 44.62 3.48
C ARG A 557 9.53 44.20 4.36
N ARG A 558 10.37 43.24 3.90
CA ARG A 558 11.62 42.85 4.60
C ARG A 558 12.63 43.99 4.71
N LEU A 559 12.72 44.86 3.71
CA LEU A 559 13.56 46.07 3.73
C LEU A 559 13.03 47.15 4.70
N LYS A 560 11.71 47.27 4.84
CA LYS A 560 11.07 48.20 5.79
C LYS A 560 11.23 47.74 7.24
N HIS A 561 11.16 46.45 7.52
CA HIS A 561 11.33 45.91 8.89
C HIS A 561 12.78 45.95 9.40
N LYS A 562 13.77 46.06 8.51
CA LYS A 562 15.19 46.28 8.88
C LYS A 562 15.54 47.75 9.17
N LYS A 563 14.63 48.70 8.96
CA LYS A 563 14.87 50.13 9.25
C LYS A 563 14.14 50.57 10.53
N SER A 564 14.86 50.42 11.65
CA SER A 564 14.78 51.17 12.93
C SER A 564 13.75 50.75 14.00
N PRO A 565 14.09 50.90 15.32
CA PRO A 565 14.94 51.98 15.86
C PRO A 565 16.21 51.56 16.61
N GLU A 566 17.34 52.12 16.17
CA GLU A 566 18.27 52.76 17.10
C GLU A 566 17.61 54.04 17.63
N ARG A 567 17.24 54.03 18.92
CA ARG A 567 17.61 55.03 19.93
C ARG A 567 17.13 54.61 21.31
#